data_AF-N8ZW49-F1
#
_entry.id   AF-N8ZW49-F1
#
_cell.length_a   1.000
_cell.length_b   1.000
_cell.length_c   1.000
_cell.angle_alpha   90.00
_cell.angle_beta   90.00
_cell.angle_gamma   90.00
#
_symmetry.space_group_name_H-M   'P 1'
#
loop_
_entity.id
_entity.type
_entity.pdbx_description
1 polymer ?
#
loop_
_entity_poly.entity_id
_entity_poly.type
_entity_poly.pdbx_seq_one_letter_code
_entity_poly.pdbx_strand_id
1 'polypeptide(L)'
;MSNQNDLDDQLYILLASMKEYREAIADDNKRLEAFYKEVASGVLNKTEKHLKNANQKQIDALNNSIRELNNATNQLDWRFMAIYASAFVSLLIVFFLALFLYVPSMDEIKQRRADVAWLEQKYSLDIKNCNGKSCVRIMKNDCHGANKDYCVIDPK
;
A
#
# COMPACT_ATOMS: atom_id res chain seq x y z
N MET A 1 -96.41 -49.43 30.45
CA MET A 1 -94.93 -49.56 30.36
C MET A 1 -94.43 -49.44 28.91
N SER A 2 -95.05 -48.63 28.04
CA SER A 2 -94.63 -48.50 26.61
C SER A 2 -93.90 -47.19 26.30
N ASN A 3 -94.03 -46.17 27.16
CA ASN A 3 -93.54 -44.81 26.90
C ASN A 3 -92.10 -44.59 27.42
N GLN A 4 -91.55 -45.56 28.16
CA GLN A 4 -90.24 -45.46 28.81
C GLN A 4 -89.12 -45.99 27.88
N ASN A 5 -89.41 -47.03 27.09
CA ASN A 5 -88.47 -47.60 26.12
C ASN A 5 -88.19 -46.65 24.93
N ASP A 6 -89.18 -45.90 24.45
CA ASP A 6 -89.03 -44.96 23.33
C ASP A 6 -88.16 -43.74 23.70
N LEU A 7 -88.23 -43.32 24.97
CA LEU A 7 -87.40 -42.25 25.51
C LEU A 7 -85.94 -42.67 25.68
N ASP A 8 -85.70 -43.91 26.13
CA ASP A 8 -84.35 -44.47 26.25
C ASP A 8 -83.68 -44.67 24.88
N ASP A 9 -84.43 -45.07 23.86
CA ASP A 9 -83.90 -45.22 22.49
C ASP A 9 -83.52 -43.85 21.88
N GLN A 10 -84.33 -42.80 22.06
CA GLN A 10 -83.96 -41.44 21.62
C GLN A 10 -82.73 -40.91 22.36
N LEU A 11 -82.62 -41.18 23.67
CA LEU A 11 -81.47 -40.78 24.46
C LEU A 11 -80.19 -41.47 23.98
N TYR A 12 -80.28 -42.74 23.59
CA TYR A 12 -79.14 -43.51 23.07
C TYR A 12 -78.64 -42.97 21.72
N ILE A 13 -79.56 -42.66 20.80
CA ILE A 13 -79.24 -42.07 19.49
C ILE A 13 -78.59 -40.68 19.67
N LEU A 14 -79.13 -39.85 20.57
CA LEU A 14 -78.57 -38.53 20.85
C LEU A 14 -77.14 -38.64 21.42
N LEU A 15 -76.91 -39.55 22.37
CA LEU A 15 -75.58 -39.79 22.94
C LEU A 15 -74.58 -40.31 21.90
N ALA A 16 -75.01 -41.19 20.98
CA ALA A 16 -74.18 -41.67 19.89
C ALA A 16 -73.78 -40.53 18.94
N SER A 17 -74.73 -39.68 18.53
CA SER A 17 -74.42 -38.52 17.68
C SER A 17 -73.49 -37.51 18.37
N MET A 18 -73.70 -37.22 19.65
CA MET A 18 -72.82 -36.35 20.45
C MET A 18 -71.40 -36.89 20.57
N LYS A 19 -71.25 -38.22 20.61
CA LYS A 19 -69.94 -38.88 20.59
C LYS A 19 -69.26 -38.71 19.25
N GLU A 20 -69.97 -38.92 18.14
CA GLU A 20 -69.44 -38.69 16.78
C GLU A 20 -69.01 -37.23 16.58
N TYR A 21 -69.80 -36.25 17.06
CA TYR A 21 -69.40 -34.84 17.00
C TYR A 21 -68.14 -34.55 17.81
N ARG A 22 -67.97 -35.15 19.00
CA ARG A 22 -66.73 -35.01 19.79
C ARG A 22 -65.52 -35.58 19.06
N GLU A 23 -65.67 -36.72 18.41
CA GLU A 23 -64.60 -37.37 17.64
C GLU A 23 -64.23 -36.52 16.42
N ALA A 24 -65.21 -35.97 15.69
CA ALA A 24 -64.97 -35.06 14.57
C ALA A 24 -64.25 -33.78 15.01
N ILE A 25 -64.66 -33.16 16.13
CA ILE A 25 -63.99 -31.96 16.66
C ILE A 25 -62.54 -32.27 17.08
N ALA A 26 -62.29 -33.44 17.67
CA ALA A 26 -60.95 -33.86 18.06
C ALA A 26 -60.05 -34.10 16.83
N ASP A 27 -60.59 -34.69 15.76
CA ASP A 27 -59.86 -34.89 14.50
C ASP A 27 -59.55 -33.57 13.81
N ASP A 28 -60.52 -32.66 13.72
CA ASP A 28 -60.33 -31.33 13.16
C ASP A 28 -59.27 -30.53 13.92
N ASN A 29 -59.26 -30.59 15.25
CA ASN A 29 -58.24 -29.93 16.07
C ASN A 29 -56.84 -30.50 15.80
N LYS A 30 -56.73 -31.83 15.62
CA LYS A 30 -55.46 -32.49 15.28
C LYS A 30 -54.95 -32.07 13.90
N ARG A 31 -55.86 -31.94 12.93
CA ARG A 31 -55.53 -31.47 11.57
C ARG A 31 -55.10 -30.01 11.57
N LEU A 32 -55.76 -29.19 12.39
CA LEU A 32 -55.42 -27.79 12.56
C LEU A 32 -54.02 -27.62 13.18
N GLU A 33 -53.68 -28.40 14.21
CA GLU A 33 -52.32 -28.41 14.80
C GLU A 33 -51.25 -28.84 13.78
N ALA A 34 -51.53 -29.85 12.96
CA ALA A 34 -50.63 -30.29 11.90
C ALA A 34 -50.41 -29.19 10.85
N PHE A 35 -51.50 -28.53 10.43
CA PHE A 35 -51.44 -27.41 9.50
C PHE A 35 -50.62 -26.23 10.07
N TYR A 36 -50.83 -25.85 11.33
CA TYR A 36 -50.04 -24.78 11.96
C TYR A 36 -48.55 -25.13 12.02
N LYS A 37 -48.19 -26.38 12.34
CA LYS A 37 -46.80 -26.82 12.35
C LYS A 37 -46.16 -26.80 10.96
N GLU A 38 -46.91 -27.21 9.94
CA GLU A 38 -46.43 -27.21 8.56
C GLU A 38 -46.28 -25.79 8.01
N VAL A 39 -47.25 -24.90 8.25
CA VAL A 39 -47.15 -23.49 7.85
C VAL A 39 -46.01 -22.79 8.59
N ALA A 40 -45.89 -22.97 9.91
CA ALA A 40 -44.82 -22.37 10.69
C ALA A 40 -43.44 -22.83 10.21
N SER A 41 -43.25 -24.13 10.01
CA SER A 41 -41.99 -24.68 9.51
C SER A 41 -41.70 -24.29 8.06
N GLY A 42 -42.72 -24.27 7.19
CA GLY A 42 -42.62 -23.84 5.80
C GLY A 42 -42.22 -22.37 5.66
N VAL A 43 -42.88 -21.48 6.40
CA VAL A 43 -42.55 -20.05 6.45
C VAL A 43 -41.16 -19.84 7.02
N LEU A 44 -40.81 -20.51 8.11
CA LEU A 44 -39.51 -20.37 8.76
C LEU A 44 -38.36 -20.83 7.84
N ASN A 45 -38.48 -22.02 7.24
CA ASN A 45 -37.48 -22.56 6.31
C ASN A 45 -37.35 -21.69 5.04
N LYS A 46 -38.47 -21.20 4.50
CA LYS A 46 -38.46 -20.30 3.34
C LYS A 46 -37.76 -18.99 3.67
N THR A 47 -38.06 -18.41 4.83
CA THR A 47 -37.43 -17.17 5.30
C THR A 47 -35.94 -17.36 5.56
N GLU A 48 -35.54 -18.47 6.20
CA GLU A 48 -34.15 -18.82 6.45
C GLU A 48 -33.36 -18.96 5.14
N LYS A 49 -33.91 -19.69 4.15
CA LYS A 49 -33.29 -19.84 2.83
C LYS A 49 -33.16 -18.51 2.10
N HIS A 50 -34.21 -17.68 2.10
CA HIS A 50 -34.15 -16.37 1.47
C HIS A 50 -33.12 -15.47 2.14
N LEU A 51 -33.06 -15.45 3.47
CA LEU A 51 -32.11 -14.66 4.22
C LEU A 51 -30.67 -15.12 3.97
N LYS A 52 -30.43 -16.44 3.99
CA LYS A 52 -29.11 -17.02 3.71
C LYS A 52 -28.64 -16.71 2.29
N ASN A 53 -29.51 -16.89 1.29
CA ASN A 53 -29.19 -16.60 -0.10
C ASN A 53 -28.98 -15.10 -0.36
N ALA A 54 -29.80 -14.24 0.24
CA ALA A 54 -29.67 -12.79 0.11
C ALA A 54 -28.38 -12.30 0.75
N ASN A 55 -28.07 -12.73 1.98
CA ASN A 55 -26.82 -12.40 2.66
C ASN A 55 -25.61 -12.92 1.90
N GLN A 56 -25.65 -14.16 1.40
CA GLN A 56 -24.55 -14.73 0.65
C GLN A 56 -24.30 -13.95 -0.65
N LYS A 57 -25.35 -13.59 -1.38
CA LYS A 57 -25.24 -12.75 -2.58
C LYS A 57 -24.66 -11.36 -2.27
N GLN A 58 -25.05 -10.76 -1.14
CA GLN A 58 -24.48 -9.47 -0.70
C GLN A 58 -23.01 -9.60 -0.30
N ILE A 59 -22.64 -10.67 0.42
CA ILE A 59 -21.25 -10.96 0.79
C ILE A 59 -20.40 -11.21 -0.46
N ASP A 60 -20.91 -11.96 -1.44
CA ASP A 60 -20.20 -12.22 -2.69
C ASP A 60 -19.99 -10.94 -3.51
N ALA A 61 -21.01 -10.07 -3.59
CA ALA A 61 -20.89 -8.77 -4.23
C ALA A 61 -19.86 -7.86 -3.52
N LEU A 62 -19.86 -7.86 -2.19
CA LEU A 62 -18.89 -7.13 -1.38
C LEU A 62 -17.47 -7.67 -1.58
N ASN A 63 -17.28 -8.99 -1.56
CA ASN A 63 -15.97 -9.64 -1.80
C ASN A 63 -15.43 -9.33 -3.19
N ASN A 64 -16.30 -9.32 -4.21
CA ASN A 64 -15.91 -8.94 -5.57
C ASN A 64 -15.47 -7.47 -5.63
N SER A 65 -16.23 -6.58 -4.99
CA SER A 65 -15.90 -5.15 -4.93
C SER A 65 -14.58 -4.91 -4.20
N ILE A 66 -14.34 -5.61 -3.08
CA ILE A 66 -13.07 -5.53 -2.32
C ILE A 66 -11.90 -6.05 -3.18
N ARG A 67 -12.09 -7.14 -3.93
CA ARG A 67 -11.05 -7.69 -4.81
C ARG A 67 -10.69 -6.72 -5.93
N GLU A 68 -11.68 -6.10 -6.56
CA GLU A 68 -11.46 -5.08 -7.58
C GLU A 68 -10.73 -3.86 -7.00
N LEU A 69 -11.16 -3.39 -5.82
CA LEU A 69 -10.54 -2.25 -5.15
C LEU A 69 -9.08 -2.55 -4.75
N ASN A 70 -8.80 -3.75 -4.24
CA ASN A 70 -7.45 -4.16 -3.88
C ASN A 70 -6.56 -4.28 -5.11
N ASN A 71 -7.08 -4.82 -6.22
CA ASN A 71 -6.34 -4.91 -7.47
C ASN A 71 -6.02 -3.52 -8.05
N ALA A 72 -7.00 -2.61 -8.06
CA ALA A 72 -6.80 -1.23 -8.50
C ALA A 72 -5.80 -0.48 -7.59
N THR A 73 -5.91 -0.66 -6.27
CA THR A 73 -5.00 -0.04 -5.29
C THR A 73 -3.57 -0.54 -5.48
N ASN A 74 -3.36 -1.85 -5.64
CA ASN A 74 -2.04 -2.43 -5.81
C ASN A 74 -1.39 -2.01 -7.13
N GLN A 75 -2.19 -1.88 -8.20
CA GLN A 75 -1.69 -1.36 -9.48
C GLN A 75 -1.31 0.13 -9.39
N LEU A 76 -2.10 0.92 -8.66
CA LEU A 76 -1.86 2.34 -8.46
C LEU A 76 -0.60 2.56 -7.60
N ASP A 77 -0.44 1.79 -6.52
CA ASP A 77 0.70 1.85 -5.61
C ASP A 77 2.02 1.52 -6.33
N TRP A 78 2.06 0.43 -7.11
CA TRP A 78 3.25 0.08 -7.89
C TRP A 78 3.61 1.15 -8.92
N ARG A 79 2.63 1.73 -9.61
CA ARG A 79 2.87 2.79 -10.61
C ARG A 79 3.44 4.04 -9.95
N PHE A 80 2.88 4.47 -8.81
CA PHE A 80 3.41 5.62 -8.09
C PHE A 80 4.82 5.35 -7.54
N MET A 81 5.02 4.19 -6.90
CA MET A 81 6.34 3.79 -6.40
C MET A 81 7.39 3.74 -7.53
N ALA A 82 7.05 3.19 -8.70
CA ALA A 82 7.94 3.16 -9.84
C ALA A 82 8.29 4.56 -10.38
N ILE A 83 7.30 5.46 -10.47
CA ILE A 83 7.53 6.83 -10.93
C ILE A 83 8.46 7.58 -9.95
N TYR A 84 8.17 7.54 -8.66
CA TYR A 84 9.00 8.21 -7.64
C TYR A 84 10.41 7.63 -7.58
N ALA A 85 10.55 6.30 -7.61
CA ALA A 85 11.85 5.65 -7.65
C ALA A 85 12.65 6.06 -8.89
N SER A 86 12.02 6.08 -10.07
CA SER A 86 12.69 6.50 -11.30
C SER A 86 13.17 7.96 -11.24
N ALA A 87 12.33 8.87 -10.74
CA ALA A 87 12.66 10.28 -10.62
C ALA A 87 13.83 10.52 -9.65
N PHE A 88 13.84 9.79 -8.53
CA PHE A 88 14.94 9.86 -7.56
C PHE A 88 16.26 9.36 -8.15
N VAL A 89 16.25 8.22 -8.85
CA VAL A 89 17.44 7.68 -9.51
C VAL A 89 17.95 8.64 -10.58
N SER A 90 17.07 9.24 -11.39
CA SER A 90 17.45 10.25 -12.38
C SER A 90 18.12 11.46 -11.75
N LEU A 91 17.60 11.97 -10.62
CA LEU A 91 18.20 13.08 -9.89
C LEU A 91 19.60 12.72 -9.37
N LEU A 92 19.79 11.51 -8.83
CA LEU A 92 21.10 11.06 -8.38
C LEU A 92 22.09 10.99 -9.54
N ILE A 93 21.70 10.44 -10.70
CA ILE A 93 22.57 10.37 -11.88
C ILE A 93 23.01 11.77 -12.32
N VAL A 94 22.07 12.71 -12.45
CA VAL A 94 22.38 14.10 -12.83
C VAL A 94 23.32 14.75 -11.80
N PHE A 95 23.07 14.54 -10.51
CA PHE A 95 23.92 15.07 -9.45
C PHE A 95 25.35 14.50 -9.51
N PHE A 96 25.50 13.18 -9.67
CA PHE A 96 26.82 12.55 -9.81
C PHE A 96 27.55 13.00 -11.08
N LEU A 97 26.85 13.17 -12.20
CA LEU A 97 27.44 13.72 -13.43
C LEU A 97 27.91 15.16 -13.22
N ALA A 98 27.13 15.99 -12.53
CA ALA A 98 27.52 17.36 -12.21
C ALA A 98 28.78 17.40 -11.33
N LEU A 99 28.87 16.53 -10.32
CA LEU A 99 30.08 16.38 -9.51
C LEU A 99 31.27 15.92 -10.35
N PHE A 100 31.09 14.95 -11.24
CA PHE A 100 32.17 14.45 -12.09
C PHE A 100 32.70 15.50 -13.08
N LEU A 101 31.81 16.35 -13.62
CA LEU A 101 32.21 17.42 -14.54
C LEU A 101 32.81 18.64 -13.83
N TYR A 102 32.37 18.95 -12.61
CA TYR A 102 32.81 20.14 -11.88
C TYR A 102 34.01 19.89 -10.96
N VAL A 103 34.13 18.69 -10.38
CA VAL A 103 35.23 18.34 -9.48
C VAL A 103 36.36 17.74 -10.31
N PRO A 104 37.53 18.42 -10.42
CA PRO A 104 38.69 17.83 -11.09
C PRO A 104 39.06 16.52 -10.38
N SER A 105 39.40 15.51 -11.17
CA SER A 105 39.73 14.20 -10.64
C SER A 105 40.91 14.29 -9.66
N MET A 106 40.94 13.39 -8.66
CA MET A 106 42.02 13.38 -7.65
C MET A 106 43.42 13.26 -8.26
N ASP A 107 43.55 12.66 -9.44
CA ASP A 107 44.83 12.48 -10.12
C ASP A 107 45.32 13.79 -10.76
N GLU A 108 44.44 14.61 -11.33
CA GLU A 108 44.80 15.96 -11.80
C GLU A 108 45.24 16.86 -10.62
N ILE A 109 44.58 16.75 -9.47
CA ILE A 109 44.95 17.49 -8.26
C ILE A 109 46.33 17.07 -7.76
N LYS A 110 46.64 15.77 -7.78
CA LYS A 110 47.96 15.24 -7.39
C LYS A 110 49.04 15.65 -8.38
N GLN A 111 48.77 15.61 -9.68
CA GLN A 111 49.72 16.02 -10.71
C GLN A 111 50.06 17.51 -10.59
N ARG A 112 49.06 18.38 -10.42
CA ARG A 112 49.27 19.81 -10.14
C ARG A 112 50.13 20.05 -8.90
N ARG A 113 49.93 19.28 -7.83
CA ARG A 113 50.75 19.38 -6.61
C ARG A 113 52.16 18.85 -6.81
N ALA A 114 52.33 17.76 -7.58
CA ALA A 114 53.62 17.19 -7.89
C ALA A 114 54.45 18.11 -8.81
N ASP A 115 53.83 18.76 -9.78
CA ASP A 115 54.49 19.71 -10.68
C ASP A 115 55.00 20.94 -9.90
N VAL A 116 54.20 21.48 -8.98
CA VAL A 116 54.62 22.58 -8.09
C VAL A 116 55.75 22.13 -7.16
N ALA A 117 55.63 20.95 -6.53
CA ALA A 117 56.67 20.41 -5.66
C ALA A 117 57.98 20.12 -6.42
N TRP A 118 57.90 19.63 -7.65
CA TRP A 118 59.07 19.41 -8.50
C TRP A 118 59.74 20.73 -8.90
N LEU A 119 58.97 21.77 -9.21
CA LEU A 119 59.52 23.10 -9.47
C LEU A 119 60.23 23.66 -8.24
N GLU A 120 59.61 23.55 -7.06
CA GLU A 120 60.22 23.96 -5.78
C GLU A 120 61.51 23.18 -5.50
N GLN A 121 61.53 21.87 -5.75
CA GLN A 121 62.69 21.02 -5.48
C GLN A 121 63.81 21.21 -6.51
N LYS A 122 63.48 21.34 -7.80
CA LYS A 122 64.49 21.46 -8.88
C LYS A 122 65.17 22.81 -8.89
N TYR A 123 64.43 23.88 -8.57
CA TYR A 123 64.94 25.25 -8.62
C TYR A 123 65.10 25.88 -7.23
N SER A 124 64.91 25.12 -6.14
CA SER A 124 64.97 25.57 -4.75
C SER A 124 64.23 26.90 -4.52
N LEU A 125 63.05 27.03 -5.11
CA LEU A 125 62.27 28.27 -5.13
C LEU A 125 61.84 28.65 -3.70
N ASP A 126 62.30 29.80 -3.20
CA ASP A 126 61.78 30.38 -1.95
C ASP A 126 60.51 31.19 -2.25
N ILE A 127 59.36 30.51 -2.20
CA ILE A 127 58.04 31.11 -2.41
C ILE A 127 57.45 31.54 -1.06
N LYS A 128 57.04 32.81 -0.96
CA LYS A 128 56.38 33.37 0.23
C LYS A 128 55.15 34.16 -0.15
N ASN A 129 54.21 34.28 0.78
CA ASN A 129 53.07 35.16 0.63
C ASN A 129 53.46 36.57 1.12
N CYS A 130 53.54 37.55 0.20
CA CYS A 130 53.66 38.96 0.54
C CYS A 130 52.28 39.62 0.49
N ASN A 131 51.64 39.81 1.63
CA ASN A 131 50.38 40.58 1.74
C ASN A 131 49.30 40.16 0.72
N GLY A 132 49.08 38.86 0.57
CA GLY A 132 48.08 38.27 -0.33
C GLY A 132 48.57 38.03 -1.75
N LYS A 133 49.83 38.33 -2.08
CA LYS A 133 50.45 38.06 -3.39
C LYS A 133 51.52 36.98 -3.27
N SER A 134 51.60 36.09 -4.26
CA SER A 134 52.69 35.10 -4.34
C SER A 134 53.99 35.81 -4.74
N CYS A 135 55.01 35.72 -3.89
CA CYS A 135 56.35 36.25 -4.12
C CYS A 135 57.35 35.12 -4.26
N VAL A 136 58.35 35.31 -5.12
CA VAL A 136 59.50 34.42 -5.28
C VAL A 136 60.77 35.23 -5.01
N ARG A 137 61.75 34.63 -4.32
CA ARG A 137 63.06 35.26 -4.09
C ARG A 137 63.86 35.33 -5.40
N ILE A 138 64.40 36.51 -5.73
CA ILE A 138 65.18 36.77 -6.94
C ILE A 138 66.49 37.50 -6.62
N MET A 139 67.47 37.36 -7.50
CA MET A 139 68.70 38.13 -7.46
C MET A 139 68.46 39.53 -8.04
N LYS A 140 68.38 40.55 -7.17
CA LYS A 140 68.02 41.93 -7.56
C LYS A 140 68.91 42.57 -8.63
N ASN A 141 70.16 42.12 -8.73
CA ASN A 141 71.15 42.67 -9.66
C ASN A 141 71.32 41.84 -10.93
N ASP A 142 70.63 40.70 -11.03
CA ASP A 142 70.79 39.76 -12.14
C ASP A 142 69.46 39.62 -12.89
N CYS A 143 69.13 40.68 -13.63
CA CYS A 143 67.93 40.77 -14.45
C CYS A 143 68.30 41.12 -15.89
N HIS A 144 67.67 40.44 -16.83
CA HIS A 144 67.95 40.47 -18.26
C HIS A 144 66.73 40.92 -19.08
N GLY A 145 66.98 41.27 -20.35
CA GLY A 145 65.98 41.82 -21.27
C GLY A 145 66.02 43.34 -21.33
N ALA A 146 65.50 43.93 -22.42
CA ALA A 146 65.56 45.36 -22.67
C ALA A 146 64.92 46.21 -21.54
N ASN A 147 63.91 45.66 -20.86
CA ASN A 147 63.22 46.31 -19.74
C ASN A 147 63.49 45.66 -18.37
N LYS A 148 64.46 44.73 -18.27
CA LYS A 148 64.72 43.92 -17.06
C LYS A 148 63.51 43.10 -16.56
N ASP A 149 62.68 42.63 -17.48
CA ASP A 149 61.46 41.87 -17.14
C ASP A 149 61.75 40.45 -16.62
N TYR A 150 62.96 39.94 -16.82
CA TYR A 150 63.36 38.57 -16.42
C TYR A 150 64.49 38.62 -15.40
N CYS A 151 64.23 38.23 -14.15
CA CYS A 151 65.25 38.16 -13.10
C CYS A 151 65.58 36.71 -12.74
N VAL A 152 66.85 36.44 -12.47
CA VAL A 152 67.32 35.12 -12.03
C VAL A 152 66.79 34.83 -10.62
N ILE A 153 66.30 33.61 -10.42
CA ILE A 153 65.81 33.13 -9.13
C ILE A 153 67.00 32.97 -8.18
N ASP A 154 66.85 33.42 -6.94
CA ASP A 154 67.84 33.16 -5.88
C ASP A 154 67.43 31.88 -5.13
N PRO A 155 68.06 30.72 -5.43
CA PRO A 155 67.72 29.46 -4.79
C PRO A 155 68.01 29.50 -3.30
N LYS A 156 67.15 28.85 -2.51
CA LYS A 156 67.27 28.78 -1.04
C LYS A 156 68.50 28.01 -0.56
#